data_AF-A0A556AMP8-F1
#
_entry.id   AF-A0A556AMP8-F1
#
_cell.length_a   1.000
_cell.length_b   1.000
_cell.length_c   1.000
_cell.angle_alpha   90.00
_cell.angle_beta   90.00
_cell.angle_gamma   90.00
#
_symmetry.space_group_name_H-M   'P 1'
#
loop_
_entity.id
_entity.type
_entity.pdbx_description
1 polymer ?
#
loop_
_entity_poly.entity_id
_entity_poly.type
_entity_poly.pdbx_seq_one_letter_code
_entity_poly.pdbx_strand_id
1 'polypeptide(L)'
;MAGALPEPRRSPTARMAFVVALLLVVYGSLFPGRGWTNLGVSPLAWIQAPFPRYWTLPEVVWNVLAYMPLGALLAWALWPRWRGAKAVLIGTLGCALVSATMESIQTYLPGRVASNVDFAANSAGAFLGVLLGALSARRLIDVRSEVHWGEHILRKGTYPVVILCALWVLAQIPPQPMLLANGDVAGSLDIAALKLETWWPPAAHLVPETRARIEQACTALAVLGFSLLLLHCLRPFRLRAWLVPLFVALALSAKAAARPLGLPGSPEFFAWLTPAAGQGLILGMLIALALSAVAPLWQRRVAIAALILQLLIVNAAPADRYFLASIASGYTGLLHADELLAELAVLWPFLALGWMLFGRGSRAAARAAPARAAAPEEAPSPPPK
;
A
#
# COMPACT_ATOMS: atom_id res chain seq x y z
N MET A 1 45.70 -4.53 -6.81
CA MET A 1 45.09 -4.43 -5.48
C MET A 1 43.64 -4.90 -5.58
N ALA A 2 43.33 -6.10 -5.12
CA ALA A 2 41.96 -6.59 -5.05
C ALA A 2 41.23 -5.79 -3.95
N GLY A 3 40.38 -4.85 -4.33
CA GLY A 3 39.55 -4.11 -3.38
C GLY A 3 38.71 -5.11 -2.57
N ALA A 4 38.79 -5.01 -1.24
CA ALA A 4 38.02 -5.86 -0.34
C ALA A 4 36.54 -5.83 -0.75
N LEU A 5 35.95 -7.02 -0.99
CA LEU A 5 34.53 -7.12 -1.28
C LEU A 5 33.75 -6.50 -0.11
N PRO A 6 32.78 -5.60 -0.38
CA PRO A 6 32.06 -4.91 0.68
C PRO A 6 31.37 -5.90 1.62
N GLU A 7 31.46 -5.64 2.93
CA GLU A 7 30.84 -6.46 3.97
C GLU A 7 29.32 -6.54 3.77
N PRO A 8 28.74 -7.76 3.78
CA PRO A 8 27.31 -7.97 3.59
C PRO A 8 26.45 -7.31 4.67
N ARG A 9 25.41 -6.58 4.27
CA ARG A 9 24.57 -5.77 5.16
C ARG A 9 23.21 -6.40 5.41
N ARG A 10 22.59 -6.05 6.54
CA ARG A 10 21.19 -6.41 6.84
C ARG A 10 20.26 -5.31 6.32
N SER A 11 19.06 -5.67 5.89
CA SER A 11 18.02 -4.70 5.50
C SER A 11 16.84 -4.71 6.49
N PRO A 12 16.76 -3.75 7.43
CA PRO A 12 15.60 -3.60 8.32
C PRO A 12 14.29 -3.38 7.56
N THR A 13 14.35 -2.63 6.45
CA THR A 13 13.19 -2.35 5.59
C THR A 13 12.65 -3.62 4.95
N ALA A 14 13.52 -4.51 4.42
CA ALA A 14 13.08 -5.78 3.85
C ALA A 14 12.41 -6.68 4.89
N ARG A 15 12.93 -6.70 6.13
CA ARG A 15 12.32 -7.46 7.23
C ARG A 15 10.94 -6.92 7.61
N MET A 16 10.81 -5.61 7.71
CA MET A 16 9.54 -4.97 8.01
C MET A 16 8.53 -5.19 6.87
N ALA A 17 8.96 -5.04 5.61
CA ALA A 17 8.14 -5.33 4.45
C ALA A 17 7.73 -6.80 4.38
N PHE A 18 8.63 -7.74 4.69
CA PHE A 18 8.30 -9.15 4.81
C PHE A 18 7.22 -9.40 5.86
N VAL A 19 7.37 -8.82 7.07
CA VAL A 19 6.36 -8.97 8.13
C VAL A 19 5.01 -8.40 7.71
N VAL A 20 4.99 -7.21 7.09
CA VAL A 20 3.73 -6.62 6.59
C VAL A 20 3.10 -7.49 5.51
N ALA A 21 3.89 -7.97 4.53
CA ALA A 21 3.41 -8.86 3.48
C ALA A 21 2.89 -10.19 4.04
N LEU A 22 3.59 -10.77 5.01
CA LEU A 22 3.17 -11.99 5.70
C LEU A 22 1.83 -11.79 6.41
N LEU A 23 1.69 -10.68 7.16
CA LEU A 23 0.44 -10.35 7.84
C LEU A 23 -0.72 -10.16 6.87
N LEU A 24 -0.49 -9.51 5.71
CA LEU A 24 -1.51 -9.36 4.67
C LEU A 24 -1.92 -10.71 4.06
N VAL A 25 -0.95 -11.60 3.80
CA VAL A 25 -1.23 -12.95 3.27
C VAL A 25 -2.03 -13.78 4.28
N VAL A 26 -1.62 -13.77 5.55
CA VAL A 26 -2.35 -14.47 6.63
C VAL A 26 -3.75 -13.89 6.76
N TYR A 27 -3.86 -12.57 6.80
CA TYR A 27 -5.16 -11.90 6.93
C TYR A 27 -6.11 -12.23 5.77
N GLY A 28 -5.65 -12.09 4.53
CA GLY A 28 -6.44 -12.39 3.34
C GLY A 28 -6.84 -13.87 3.26
N SER A 29 -5.96 -14.78 3.71
CA SER A 29 -6.24 -16.22 3.74
C SER A 29 -7.32 -16.58 4.76
N LEU A 30 -7.39 -15.85 5.87
CA LEU A 30 -8.32 -16.12 6.97
C LEU A 30 -9.59 -15.28 6.91
N PHE A 31 -9.72 -14.36 5.94
CA PHE A 31 -10.92 -13.55 5.75
C PHE A 31 -12.14 -14.40 5.34
N PRO A 32 -13.35 -14.19 5.92
CA PRO A 32 -13.75 -13.09 6.81
C PRO A 32 -13.49 -13.31 8.31
N GLY A 33 -12.85 -14.42 8.68
CA GLY A 33 -12.50 -14.72 10.07
C GLY A 33 -13.69 -15.03 10.99
N ARG A 34 -14.87 -15.29 10.42
CA ARG A 34 -16.13 -15.55 11.14
C ARG A 34 -16.86 -16.77 10.59
N GLY A 35 -17.78 -17.32 11.39
CA GLY A 35 -18.61 -18.46 10.97
C GLY A 35 -17.87 -19.79 10.89
N TRP A 36 -16.76 -19.93 11.62
CA TRP A 36 -15.95 -21.14 11.66
C TRP A 36 -16.79 -22.36 12.02
N THR A 37 -16.67 -23.43 11.24
CA THR A 37 -17.42 -24.68 11.43
C THR A 37 -16.50 -25.87 11.30
N ASN A 38 -16.66 -26.85 12.18
CA ASN A 38 -15.99 -28.14 12.06
C ASN A 38 -16.95 -29.14 11.41
N LEU A 39 -16.64 -29.55 10.18
CA LEU A 39 -17.43 -30.49 9.41
C LEU A 39 -16.97 -31.96 9.59
N GLY A 40 -16.11 -32.23 10.58
CA GLY A 40 -15.52 -33.56 10.80
C GLY A 40 -14.41 -33.92 9.81
N VAL A 41 -13.94 -32.94 9.02
CA VAL A 41 -12.88 -33.11 8.02
C VAL A 41 -11.52 -32.83 8.65
N SER A 42 -10.55 -33.70 8.38
CA SER A 42 -9.16 -33.48 8.83
C SER A 42 -8.60 -32.18 8.24
N PRO A 43 -7.83 -31.38 9.01
CA PRO A 43 -7.20 -30.17 8.50
C PRO A 43 -6.17 -30.45 7.41
N LEU A 44 -5.73 -31.70 7.26
CA LEU A 44 -4.78 -32.13 6.24
C LEU A 44 -5.44 -32.86 5.07
N ALA A 45 -6.78 -32.92 5.01
CA ALA A 45 -7.51 -33.65 3.98
C ALA A 45 -7.20 -33.16 2.55
N TRP A 46 -6.90 -31.87 2.41
CA TRP A 46 -6.54 -31.25 1.12
C TRP A 46 -5.28 -31.85 0.48
N ILE A 47 -4.37 -32.45 1.26
CA ILE A 47 -3.13 -33.07 0.73
C ILE A 47 -3.45 -34.26 -0.17
N GLN A 48 -4.47 -35.04 0.20
CA GLN A 48 -4.89 -36.26 -0.52
C GLN A 48 -6.13 -36.04 -1.38
N ALA A 49 -6.66 -34.80 -1.43
CA ALA A 49 -7.82 -34.47 -2.22
C ALA A 49 -7.53 -34.71 -3.72
N PRO A 50 -8.51 -35.21 -4.49
CA PRO A 50 -8.38 -35.28 -5.94
C PRO A 50 -8.23 -33.88 -6.52
N PHE A 51 -7.71 -33.79 -7.74
CA PHE A 51 -7.60 -32.52 -8.44
C PHE A 51 -8.99 -31.84 -8.53
N PRO A 52 -9.12 -30.55 -8.16
CA PRO A 52 -10.41 -29.86 -8.13
C PRO A 52 -11.09 -29.86 -9.49
N ARG A 53 -12.39 -30.19 -9.50
CA ARG A 53 -13.21 -30.17 -10.73
C ARG A 53 -13.41 -28.74 -11.27
N TYR A 54 -13.39 -27.75 -10.37
CA TYR A 54 -13.56 -26.34 -10.69
C TYR A 54 -12.30 -25.60 -10.22
N TRP A 55 -11.52 -25.13 -11.18
CA TRP A 55 -10.36 -24.26 -10.97
C TRP A 55 -10.32 -23.27 -12.14
N THR A 56 -9.88 -22.05 -11.88
CA THR A 56 -9.70 -21.06 -12.94
C THR A 56 -8.25 -20.61 -13.02
N LEU A 57 -7.74 -20.39 -14.24
CA LEU A 57 -6.39 -19.88 -14.44
C LEU A 57 -6.14 -18.55 -13.69
N PRO A 58 -7.09 -17.59 -13.65
CA PRO A 58 -6.90 -16.37 -12.87
C PRO A 58 -6.67 -16.61 -11.38
N GLU A 59 -7.36 -17.55 -10.73
CA GLU A 59 -7.15 -17.87 -9.31
C GLU A 59 -5.74 -18.40 -9.06
N VAL A 60 -5.27 -19.31 -9.92
CA VAL A 60 -3.90 -19.85 -9.86
C VAL A 60 -2.87 -18.74 -10.04
N VAL A 61 -3.06 -17.87 -11.03
CA VAL A 61 -2.17 -16.72 -11.29
C VAL A 61 -2.13 -15.79 -10.08
N TRP A 62 -3.27 -15.51 -9.45
CA TRP A 62 -3.33 -14.64 -8.27
C TRP A 62 -2.63 -15.25 -7.06
N ASN A 63 -2.77 -16.55 -6.83
CA ASN A 63 -2.05 -17.26 -5.76
C ASN A 63 -0.52 -17.18 -5.97
N VAL A 64 -0.05 -17.39 -7.20
CA VAL A 64 1.36 -17.18 -7.58
C VAL A 64 1.79 -15.74 -7.30
N LEU A 65 1.02 -14.75 -7.77
CA LEU A 65 1.34 -13.33 -7.62
C LEU A 65 1.27 -12.85 -6.16
N ALA A 66 0.45 -13.46 -5.31
CA ALA A 66 0.36 -13.12 -3.88
C ALA A 66 1.60 -13.60 -3.10
N TYR A 67 2.09 -14.81 -3.38
CA TYR A 67 3.23 -15.39 -2.68
C TYR A 67 4.59 -14.99 -3.27
N MET A 68 4.66 -14.54 -4.53
CA MET A 68 5.92 -14.12 -5.15
C MET A 68 6.59 -12.92 -4.44
N PRO A 69 5.90 -11.81 -4.12
CA PRO A 69 6.48 -10.73 -3.32
C PRO A 69 6.91 -11.20 -1.93
N LEU A 70 6.11 -12.06 -1.28
CA LEU A 70 6.42 -12.63 0.04
C LEU A 70 7.75 -13.39 0.00
N GLY A 71 7.95 -14.24 -1.01
CA GLY A 71 9.18 -14.99 -1.21
C GLY A 71 10.40 -14.10 -1.45
N ALA A 72 10.28 -13.08 -2.30
CA ALA A 72 11.37 -12.14 -2.57
C ALA A 72 11.77 -11.36 -1.32
N LEU A 73 10.79 -10.86 -0.56
CA LEU A 73 10.99 -10.16 0.70
C LEU A 73 11.65 -11.07 1.76
N LEU A 74 11.26 -12.35 1.83
CA LEU A 74 11.87 -13.31 2.74
C LEU A 74 13.34 -13.55 2.38
N ALA A 75 13.68 -13.69 1.10
CA ALA A 75 15.08 -13.81 0.67
C ALA A 75 15.93 -12.61 1.11
N TRP A 76 15.41 -11.40 0.96
CA TRP A 76 16.07 -10.17 1.42
C TRP A 76 16.12 -10.05 2.95
N ALA A 77 15.12 -10.56 3.66
CA ALA A 77 15.08 -10.57 5.13
C ALA A 77 16.11 -11.55 5.73
N LEU A 78 16.34 -12.69 5.08
CA LEU A 78 17.33 -13.72 5.43
C LEU A 78 18.76 -13.30 5.11
N TRP A 79 18.94 -12.32 4.21
CA TRP A 79 20.24 -11.74 3.91
C TRP A 79 20.82 -10.99 5.13
N PRO A 80 22.14 -11.07 5.39
CA PRO A 80 23.17 -11.77 4.62
C PRO A 80 23.45 -13.19 5.13
N ARG A 81 22.67 -13.71 6.09
CA ARG A 81 22.96 -14.97 6.80
C ARG A 81 22.74 -16.21 5.94
N TRP A 82 21.69 -16.19 5.11
CA TRP A 82 21.40 -17.26 4.15
C TRP A 82 21.41 -16.68 2.75
N ARG A 83 22.06 -17.37 1.80
CA ARG A 83 22.32 -16.88 0.43
C ARG A 83 22.18 -18.00 -0.59
N GLY A 84 22.03 -17.62 -1.87
CA GLY A 84 22.02 -18.56 -3.00
C GLY A 84 21.02 -19.70 -2.78
N ALA A 85 21.44 -20.92 -3.08
CA ALA A 85 20.59 -22.11 -2.95
C ALA A 85 20.01 -22.31 -1.54
N LYS A 86 20.76 -21.98 -0.47
CA LYS A 86 20.26 -22.10 0.90
C LYS A 86 19.12 -21.12 1.18
N ALA A 87 19.22 -19.88 0.69
CA ALA A 87 18.14 -18.91 0.80
C ALA A 87 16.91 -19.36 -0.01
N VAL A 88 17.12 -19.90 -1.22
CA VAL A 88 16.05 -20.46 -2.07
C VAL A 88 15.32 -21.58 -1.37
N LEU A 89 16.05 -22.58 -0.85
CA LEU A 89 15.46 -23.71 -0.16
C LEU A 89 14.65 -23.27 1.06
N ILE A 90 15.24 -22.47 1.95
CA ILE A 90 14.60 -22.09 3.23
C ILE A 90 13.48 -21.10 3.03
N GLY A 91 13.65 -20.14 2.13
CA GLY A 91 12.59 -19.20 1.78
C GLY A 91 11.38 -19.93 1.18
N THR A 92 11.63 -20.86 0.25
CA THR A 92 10.55 -21.62 -0.40
C THR A 92 9.84 -22.50 0.62
N LEU A 93 10.57 -23.28 1.43
CA LEU A 93 9.98 -24.12 2.48
C LEU A 93 9.24 -23.30 3.53
N GLY A 94 9.77 -22.14 3.92
CA GLY A 94 9.12 -21.25 4.88
C GLY A 94 7.79 -20.70 4.36
N CYS A 95 7.75 -20.21 3.12
CA CYS A 95 6.52 -19.74 2.50
C CYS A 95 5.52 -20.88 2.20
N ALA A 96 6.01 -22.05 1.76
CA ALA A 96 5.18 -23.23 1.58
C ALA A 96 4.57 -23.69 2.91
N LEU A 97 5.32 -23.66 4.01
CA LEU A 97 4.78 -23.96 5.34
C LEU A 97 3.68 -22.97 5.76
N VAL A 98 3.86 -21.68 5.47
CA VAL A 98 2.80 -20.67 5.68
C VAL A 98 1.57 -21.03 4.84
N SER A 99 1.72 -21.33 3.55
CA SER A 99 0.59 -21.72 2.69
C SER A 99 -0.10 -22.98 3.19
N ALA A 100 0.64 -24.06 3.50
CA ALA A 100 0.07 -25.29 4.04
C ALA A 100 -0.69 -25.05 5.35
N THR A 101 -0.19 -24.14 6.20
CA THR A 101 -0.88 -23.75 7.44
C THR A 101 -2.19 -23.03 7.12
N MET A 102 -2.18 -22.12 6.15
CA MET A 102 -3.40 -21.40 5.73
C MET A 102 -4.44 -22.36 5.13
N GLU A 103 -4.07 -23.24 4.21
CA GLU A 103 -4.95 -24.27 3.64
C GLU A 103 -5.55 -25.17 4.74
N SER A 104 -4.73 -25.57 5.71
CA SER A 104 -5.18 -26.43 6.79
C SER A 104 -6.19 -25.74 7.71
N ILE A 105 -6.00 -24.44 7.96
CA ILE A 105 -6.95 -23.63 8.75
C ILE A 105 -8.24 -23.36 7.95
N GLN A 106 -8.12 -23.08 6.64
CA GLN A 106 -9.24 -22.79 5.75
C GLN A 106 -10.24 -23.95 5.61
N THR A 107 -9.83 -25.18 5.95
CA THR A 107 -10.74 -26.34 6.09
C THR A 107 -11.95 -26.06 6.99
N TYR A 108 -11.80 -25.15 7.96
CA TYR A 108 -12.85 -24.78 8.92
C TYR A 108 -13.53 -23.44 8.63
N LEU A 109 -13.14 -22.75 7.55
CA LEU A 109 -13.61 -21.40 7.23
C LEU A 109 -14.70 -21.47 6.15
N PRO A 110 -15.91 -20.90 6.39
CA PRO A 110 -16.99 -20.97 5.42
C PRO A 110 -16.65 -20.17 4.16
N GLY A 111 -17.05 -20.68 2.99
CA GLY A 111 -16.79 -20.05 1.70
C GLY A 111 -15.37 -20.20 1.17
N ARG A 112 -14.48 -20.91 1.90
CA ARG A 112 -13.16 -21.32 1.42
C ARG A 112 -13.11 -22.84 1.27
N VAL A 113 -12.35 -23.29 0.28
CA VAL A 113 -12.10 -24.71 0.04
C VAL A 113 -10.59 -24.89 0.03
N ALA A 114 -10.07 -25.60 1.03
CA ALA A 114 -8.65 -25.95 1.07
C ALA A 114 -8.27 -26.80 -0.15
N SER A 115 -7.18 -26.45 -0.83
CA SER A 115 -6.87 -26.95 -2.16
C SER A 115 -5.37 -27.25 -2.34
N ASN A 116 -5.07 -28.44 -2.86
CA ASN A 116 -3.71 -28.79 -3.28
C ASN A 116 -3.21 -27.95 -4.47
N VAL A 117 -4.12 -27.46 -5.32
CA VAL A 117 -3.80 -26.56 -6.44
C VAL A 117 -3.37 -25.19 -5.93
N ASP A 118 -4.05 -24.66 -4.92
CA ASP A 118 -3.72 -23.37 -4.32
C ASP A 118 -2.39 -23.45 -3.57
N PHE A 119 -2.17 -24.52 -2.80
CA PHE A 119 -0.88 -24.82 -2.20
C PHE A 119 0.27 -24.87 -3.23
N ALA A 120 0.05 -25.55 -4.36
CA ALA A 120 1.05 -25.66 -5.43
C ALA A 120 1.33 -24.29 -6.07
N ALA A 121 0.29 -23.51 -6.36
CA ALA A 121 0.38 -22.17 -6.92
C ALA A 121 1.13 -21.20 -5.97
N ASN A 122 0.75 -21.18 -4.69
CA ASN A 122 1.39 -20.40 -3.65
C ASN A 122 2.87 -20.77 -3.50
N SER A 123 3.18 -22.07 -3.49
CA SER A 123 4.56 -22.57 -3.39
C SER A 123 5.40 -22.23 -4.61
N ALA A 124 4.82 -22.29 -5.82
CA ALA A 124 5.48 -21.87 -7.05
C ALA A 124 5.77 -20.37 -7.06
N GLY A 125 4.79 -19.55 -6.66
CA GLY A 125 4.97 -18.11 -6.47
C GLY A 125 6.09 -17.80 -5.49
N ALA A 126 6.06 -18.43 -4.31
CA ALA A 126 7.10 -18.30 -3.31
C ALA A 126 8.48 -18.68 -3.85
N PHE A 127 8.62 -19.81 -4.54
CA PHE A 127 9.88 -20.24 -5.15
C PHE A 127 10.43 -19.19 -6.13
N LEU A 128 9.60 -18.73 -7.08
CA LEU A 128 9.98 -17.70 -8.05
C LEU A 128 10.39 -16.41 -7.33
N GLY A 129 9.62 -16.01 -6.33
CA GLY A 129 9.91 -14.85 -5.48
C GLY A 129 11.26 -14.95 -4.80
N VAL A 130 11.52 -16.04 -4.08
CA VAL A 130 12.77 -16.25 -3.35
C VAL A 130 13.94 -16.33 -4.32
N LEU A 131 13.78 -16.96 -5.49
CA LEU A 131 14.81 -16.99 -6.53
C LEU A 131 15.17 -15.58 -7.00
N LEU A 132 14.19 -14.76 -7.37
CA LEU A 132 14.39 -13.36 -7.75
C LEU A 132 15.03 -12.56 -6.61
N GLY A 133 14.56 -12.76 -5.38
CA GLY A 133 15.09 -12.11 -4.18
C GLY A 133 16.55 -12.47 -3.92
N ALA A 134 16.92 -13.75 -4.01
CA ALA A 134 18.28 -14.23 -3.81
C ALA A 134 19.25 -13.72 -4.90
N LEU A 135 18.79 -13.66 -6.16
CA LEU A 135 19.58 -13.14 -7.29
C LEU A 135 19.80 -11.62 -7.20
N SER A 136 18.83 -10.89 -6.62
CA SER A 136 18.87 -9.43 -6.50
C SER A 136 19.48 -8.94 -5.18
N ALA A 137 19.53 -9.76 -4.13
CA ALA A 137 19.93 -9.36 -2.77
C ALA A 137 21.28 -8.64 -2.72
N ARG A 138 22.32 -9.18 -3.35
CA ARG A 138 23.64 -8.53 -3.37
C ARG A 138 23.59 -7.15 -4.02
N ARG A 139 22.90 -7.01 -5.17
CA ARG A 139 22.80 -5.74 -5.91
C ARG A 139 21.98 -4.70 -5.15
N LEU A 140 20.88 -5.11 -4.51
CA LEU A 140 19.95 -4.21 -3.83
C LEU A 140 20.35 -3.89 -2.38
N ILE A 141 21.09 -4.77 -1.70
CA ILE A 141 21.42 -4.64 -0.27
C ILE A 141 22.90 -4.31 -0.02
N ASP A 142 23.83 -4.95 -0.73
CA ASP A 142 25.26 -4.91 -0.38
C ASP A 142 26.10 -3.96 -1.26
N VAL A 143 25.76 -3.84 -2.55
CA VAL A 143 26.59 -3.08 -3.48
C VAL A 143 26.57 -1.59 -3.11
N ARG A 144 27.76 -1.08 -2.80
CA ARG A 144 28.04 0.31 -2.42
C ARG A 144 28.11 1.29 -3.61
N SER A 145 27.98 0.82 -4.84
CA SER A 145 28.20 1.65 -6.03
C SER A 145 26.99 2.51 -6.29
N GLU A 146 27.03 3.82 -5.99
CA GLU A 146 26.25 4.92 -6.63
C GLU A 146 24.70 4.81 -6.69
N VAL A 147 24.14 3.67 -6.26
CA VAL A 147 22.81 3.12 -6.53
C VAL A 147 22.21 2.71 -5.17
N HIS A 148 22.67 3.31 -4.06
CA HIS A 148 21.88 3.33 -2.84
C HIS A 148 20.78 4.39 -3.00
N TRP A 149 19.90 4.19 -3.99
CA TRP A 149 18.76 5.06 -4.28
C TRP A 149 18.02 5.36 -2.98
N GLY A 150 17.79 4.37 -2.12
CA GLY A 150 17.16 4.59 -0.81
C GLY A 150 17.85 5.63 0.07
N GLU A 151 19.18 5.59 0.22
CA GLU A 151 19.92 6.56 1.06
C GLU A 151 20.09 7.92 0.36
N HIS A 152 20.15 7.96 -0.97
CA HIS A 152 20.23 9.21 -1.72
C HIS A 152 18.87 9.89 -1.89
N ILE A 153 17.78 9.12 -1.95
CA ILE A 153 16.40 9.58 -2.13
C ILE A 153 15.75 9.87 -0.79
N LEU A 154 15.86 8.98 0.20
CA LEU A 154 15.16 9.08 1.47
C LEU A 154 16.08 9.53 2.61
N ARG A 155 15.49 10.25 3.56
CA ARG A 155 16.15 10.59 4.83
C ARG A 155 16.38 9.32 5.64
N LYS A 156 17.47 9.29 6.42
CA LYS A 156 17.80 8.13 7.25
C LYS A 156 16.64 7.81 8.19
N GLY A 157 16.21 6.55 8.20
CA GLY A 157 15.13 6.08 9.07
C GLY A 157 13.72 6.31 8.52
N THR A 158 13.54 6.93 7.35
CA THR A 158 12.20 7.12 6.74
C THR A 158 11.81 6.03 5.74
N TYR A 159 12.58 4.95 5.63
CA TYR A 159 12.28 3.81 4.76
C TYR A 159 10.88 3.19 4.91
N PRO A 160 10.21 3.20 6.09
CA PRO A 160 8.83 2.74 6.19
C PRO A 160 7.85 3.45 5.25
N VAL A 161 8.15 4.68 4.81
CA VAL A 161 7.31 5.42 3.85
C VAL A 161 7.13 4.65 2.55
N VAL A 162 8.10 3.83 2.12
CA VAL A 162 7.99 3.03 0.89
C VAL A 162 6.87 2.00 1.02
N ILE A 163 6.77 1.36 2.18
CA ILE A 163 5.67 0.41 2.47
C ILE A 163 4.35 1.17 2.50
N LEU A 164 4.29 2.32 3.19
CA LEU A 164 3.08 3.13 3.24
C LEU A 164 2.64 3.59 1.84
N CYS A 165 3.56 3.96 0.96
CA CYS A 165 3.24 4.34 -0.41
C CYS A 165 2.73 3.14 -1.24
N ALA A 166 3.33 1.96 -1.09
CA ALA A 166 2.84 0.75 -1.74
C ALA A 166 1.43 0.37 -1.25
N LEU A 167 1.21 0.39 0.07
CA LEU A 167 -0.11 0.16 0.66
C LEU A 167 -1.13 1.21 0.23
N TRP A 168 -0.70 2.47 0.05
CA TRP A 168 -1.59 3.53 -0.42
C TRP A 168 -2.13 3.22 -1.81
N VAL A 169 -1.27 2.82 -2.75
CA VAL A 169 -1.68 2.43 -4.11
C VAL A 169 -2.68 1.28 -4.07
N LEU A 170 -2.41 0.24 -3.28
CA LEU A 170 -3.32 -0.89 -3.12
C LEU A 170 -4.66 -0.47 -2.50
N ALA A 171 -4.63 0.44 -1.54
CA ALA A 171 -5.80 1.04 -0.91
C ALA A 171 -6.67 1.88 -1.88
N GLN A 172 -6.22 2.13 -3.11
CA GLN A 172 -7.01 2.82 -4.14
C GLN A 172 -7.76 1.88 -5.07
N ILE A 173 -7.50 0.57 -5.01
CA ILE A 173 -8.20 -0.43 -5.81
C ILE A 173 -9.71 -0.46 -5.51
N PRO A 174 -10.16 -0.63 -4.23
CA PRO A 174 -11.58 -0.75 -3.92
C PRO A 174 -12.33 0.58 -4.15
N PRO A 175 -13.67 0.55 -4.28
CA PRO A 175 -14.49 1.76 -4.29
C PRO A 175 -14.22 2.64 -3.08
N GLN A 176 -14.26 3.95 -3.30
CA GLN A 176 -14.10 4.95 -2.27
C GLN A 176 -15.22 5.97 -2.41
N PRO A 177 -15.71 6.56 -1.30
CA PRO A 177 -16.80 7.53 -1.36
C PRO A 177 -16.41 8.78 -2.14
N MET A 178 -15.12 9.12 -2.15
CA MET A 178 -14.53 10.28 -2.83
C MET A 178 -13.15 9.87 -3.35
N LEU A 179 -12.74 10.42 -4.50
CA LEU A 179 -11.52 9.97 -5.19
C LEU A 179 -10.27 10.10 -4.30
N LEU A 180 -9.51 9.01 -4.21
CA LEU A 180 -8.29 8.87 -3.42
C LEU A 180 -8.45 9.02 -1.90
N ALA A 181 -9.69 9.20 -1.43
CA ALA A 181 -9.99 9.43 -0.04
C ALA A 181 -10.17 8.09 0.70
N ASN A 182 -9.29 7.84 1.66
CA ASN A 182 -9.26 6.61 2.46
C ASN A 182 -9.89 6.82 3.85
N GLY A 183 -10.23 5.74 4.54
CA GLY A 183 -10.70 5.80 5.94
C GLY A 183 -12.20 6.01 6.12
N ASP A 184 -13.03 5.40 5.27
CA ASP A 184 -14.49 5.31 5.47
C ASP A 184 -14.83 4.34 6.61
N VAL A 185 -14.65 4.81 7.85
CA VAL A 185 -14.90 4.05 9.07
C VAL A 185 -16.40 3.92 9.33
N ALA A 186 -17.16 5.00 9.10
CA ALA A 186 -18.60 5.03 9.30
C ALA A 186 -19.33 4.06 8.36
N GLY A 187 -18.91 3.99 7.09
CA GLY A 187 -19.42 2.99 6.14
C GLY A 187 -19.01 1.56 6.52
N SER A 188 -17.75 1.35 6.91
CA SER A 188 -17.22 0.00 7.21
C SER A 188 -17.81 -0.63 8.47
N LEU A 189 -18.05 0.15 9.53
CA LEU A 189 -18.55 -0.36 10.82
C LEU A 189 -20.08 -0.26 10.96
N ASP A 190 -20.76 0.20 9.92
CA ASP A 190 -22.20 0.52 9.92
C ASP A 190 -22.64 1.36 11.15
N ILE A 191 -21.75 2.25 11.63
CA ILE A 191 -22.02 3.02 12.85
C ILE A 191 -22.96 4.17 12.50
N ALA A 192 -24.26 3.96 12.70
CA ALA A 192 -25.30 4.97 12.53
C ALA A 192 -25.01 6.27 13.32
N ALA A 193 -24.30 6.19 14.46
CA ALA A 193 -23.92 7.34 15.27
C ALA A 193 -22.76 8.19 14.70
N LEU A 194 -21.93 7.61 13.82
CA LEU A 194 -20.86 8.30 13.08
C LEU A 194 -21.29 8.69 11.67
N LYS A 195 -22.30 8.00 11.12
CA LYS A 195 -23.05 8.46 9.95
C LYS A 195 -23.73 9.77 10.33
N LEU A 196 -23.03 10.87 10.10
CA LEU A 196 -23.44 12.22 10.45
C LEU A 196 -24.67 12.71 9.64
N GLU A 197 -25.46 11.79 9.06
CA GLU A 197 -26.75 12.05 8.43
C GLU A 197 -27.75 12.67 9.42
N THR A 198 -27.51 12.60 10.74
CA THR A 198 -28.25 13.33 11.76
C THR A 198 -27.82 14.79 11.96
N TRP A 199 -26.62 15.18 11.53
CA TRP A 199 -26.07 16.54 11.67
C TRP A 199 -25.99 17.28 10.33
N TRP A 200 -26.23 16.58 9.23
CA TRP A 200 -26.19 17.08 7.87
C TRP A 200 -27.53 16.81 7.18
N PRO A 201 -28.07 17.72 6.35
CA PRO A 201 -29.26 17.41 5.58
C PRO A 201 -29.03 16.11 4.77
N PRO A 202 -30.02 15.19 4.69
CA PRO A 202 -29.87 13.94 3.95
C PRO A 202 -29.28 14.19 2.56
N ALA A 203 -28.51 13.24 2.01
CA ALA A 203 -27.81 13.41 0.72
C ALA A 203 -28.73 13.95 -0.40
N ALA A 204 -30.02 13.61 -0.35
CA ALA A 204 -31.07 14.07 -1.25
C ALA A 204 -31.36 15.59 -1.20
N HIS A 205 -30.97 16.28 -0.13
CA HIS A 205 -31.19 17.71 0.12
C HIS A 205 -29.92 18.55 -0.05
N LEU A 206 -28.79 17.93 -0.39
CA LEU A 206 -27.58 18.69 -0.73
C LEU A 206 -27.69 19.29 -2.12
N VAL A 207 -27.48 20.60 -2.19
CA VAL A 207 -27.27 21.27 -3.47
C VAL A 207 -26.07 20.62 -4.17
N PRO A 208 -26.19 20.19 -5.45
CA PRO A 208 -25.11 19.51 -6.18
C PRO A 208 -23.77 20.25 -6.13
N GLU A 209 -23.79 21.59 -6.15
CA GLU A 209 -22.59 22.41 -6.00
C GLU A 209 -21.89 22.25 -4.66
N THR A 210 -22.63 22.18 -3.55
CA THR A 210 -22.06 21.95 -2.22
C THR A 210 -21.40 20.58 -2.15
N ARG A 211 -22.04 19.56 -2.74
CA ARG A 211 -21.46 18.21 -2.84
C ARG A 211 -20.17 18.23 -3.63
N ALA A 212 -20.15 18.88 -4.80
CA ALA A 212 -18.96 19.00 -5.63
C ALA A 212 -17.81 19.71 -4.89
N ARG A 213 -18.08 20.78 -4.13
CA ARG A 213 -17.04 21.46 -3.31
C ARG A 213 -16.47 20.56 -2.22
N ILE A 214 -17.32 19.76 -1.56
CA ILE A 214 -16.89 18.77 -0.56
C ILE A 214 -16.00 17.70 -1.22
N GLU A 215 -16.39 17.20 -2.39
CA GLU A 215 -15.62 16.25 -3.19
C GLU A 215 -14.24 16.77 -3.60
N GLN A 216 -14.22 17.98 -4.14
CA GLN A 216 -13.00 18.68 -4.52
C GLN A 216 -12.07 18.86 -3.31
N ALA A 217 -12.60 19.35 -2.18
CA ALA A 217 -11.81 19.61 -0.98
C ALA A 217 -11.23 18.32 -0.39
N CYS A 218 -12.04 17.26 -0.27
CA CYS A 218 -11.58 15.99 0.26
C CYS A 218 -10.50 15.35 -0.63
N THR A 219 -10.74 15.32 -1.94
CA THR A 219 -9.76 14.79 -2.91
C THR A 219 -8.45 15.57 -2.84
N ALA A 220 -8.52 16.91 -2.74
CA ALA A 220 -7.33 17.75 -2.59
C ALA A 220 -6.58 17.45 -1.28
N LEU A 221 -7.29 17.27 -0.16
CA LEU A 221 -6.69 16.92 1.13
C LEU A 221 -6.09 15.51 1.14
N ALA A 222 -6.72 14.54 0.48
CA ALA A 222 -6.21 13.18 0.34
C ALA A 222 -4.87 13.17 -0.43
N VAL A 223 -4.85 13.81 -1.60
CA VAL A 223 -3.65 13.98 -2.43
C VAL A 223 -2.58 14.75 -1.68
N LEU A 224 -2.93 15.85 -1.01
CA LEU A 224 -1.99 16.66 -0.24
C LEU A 224 -1.38 15.87 0.94
N GLY A 225 -2.20 15.14 1.69
CA GLY A 225 -1.80 14.32 2.82
C GLY A 225 -0.80 13.24 2.42
N PHE A 226 -1.11 12.47 1.38
CA PHE A 226 -0.20 11.48 0.81
C PHE A 226 1.09 12.13 0.25
N SER A 227 0.95 13.21 -0.50
CA SER A 227 2.10 13.87 -1.13
C SER A 227 3.08 14.37 -0.09
N LEU A 228 2.60 15.06 0.96
CA LEU A 228 3.46 15.59 2.01
C LEU A 228 4.01 14.50 2.95
N LEU A 229 3.30 13.38 3.12
CA LEU A 229 3.84 12.15 3.73
C LEU A 229 5.07 11.66 2.95
N LEU A 230 5.04 11.66 1.62
CA LEU A 230 6.20 11.29 0.81
C LEU A 230 7.28 12.38 0.84
N LEU A 231 6.93 13.63 0.59
CA LEU A 231 7.89 14.73 0.41
C LEU A 231 8.75 15.00 1.65
N HIS A 232 8.20 14.90 2.87
CA HIS A 232 9.00 15.11 4.09
C HIS A 232 10.10 14.05 4.28
N CYS A 233 9.97 12.90 3.61
CA CYS A 233 10.94 11.83 3.60
C CYS A 233 12.02 12.01 2.52
N LEU A 234 11.76 12.80 1.48
CA LEU A 234 12.65 12.95 0.33
C LEU A 234 13.79 13.95 0.59
N ARG A 235 15.00 13.59 0.14
CA ARG A 235 16.20 14.43 0.11
C ARG A 235 16.27 15.29 -1.15
N PRO A 236 16.34 14.74 -2.38
CA PRO A 236 16.60 15.51 -3.58
C PRO A 236 15.35 16.28 -4.02
N PHE A 237 15.52 17.58 -4.27
CA PHE A 237 14.43 18.44 -4.72
C PHE A 237 13.86 18.01 -6.09
N ARG A 238 14.72 17.58 -7.02
CA ARG A 238 14.33 17.15 -8.37
C ARG A 238 13.32 15.99 -8.39
N LEU A 239 13.43 15.05 -7.45
CA LEU A 239 12.49 13.91 -7.40
C LEU A 239 11.13 14.29 -6.81
N ARG A 240 11.03 15.41 -6.09
CA ARG A 240 9.77 15.87 -5.48
C ARG A 240 8.71 16.17 -6.54
N ALA A 241 9.13 16.74 -7.67
CA ALA A 241 8.25 17.08 -8.79
C ALA A 241 7.73 15.86 -9.55
N TRP A 242 8.45 14.72 -9.52
CA TRP A 242 8.11 13.53 -10.32
C TRP A 242 7.48 12.41 -9.51
N LEU A 243 7.90 12.18 -8.26
CA LEU A 243 7.42 11.04 -7.49
C LEU A 243 5.96 11.21 -7.07
N VAL A 244 5.52 12.44 -6.75
CA VAL A 244 4.12 12.73 -6.42
C VAL A 244 3.18 12.37 -7.59
N PRO A 245 3.34 12.94 -8.80
CA PRO A 245 2.47 12.59 -9.92
C PRO A 245 2.62 11.13 -10.34
N LEU A 246 3.81 10.53 -10.21
CA LEU A 246 4.01 9.10 -10.48
C LEU A 246 3.14 8.21 -9.57
N PHE A 247 3.14 8.45 -8.26
CA PHE A 247 2.33 7.64 -7.34
C PHE A 247 0.83 7.89 -7.53
N VAL A 248 0.41 9.13 -7.79
CA VAL A 248 -0.99 9.43 -8.15
C VAL A 248 -1.38 8.68 -9.43
N ALA A 249 -0.56 8.74 -10.49
CA ALA A 249 -0.81 8.01 -11.73
C ALA A 249 -0.85 6.49 -11.50
N LEU A 250 0.03 5.95 -10.67
CA LEU A 250 0.03 4.53 -10.32
C LEU A 250 -1.24 4.13 -9.57
N ALA A 251 -1.71 4.95 -8.63
CA ALA A 251 -2.97 4.75 -7.92
C ALA A 251 -4.18 4.74 -8.87
N LEU A 252 -4.28 5.75 -9.74
CA LEU A 252 -5.34 5.84 -10.75
C LEU A 252 -5.29 4.67 -11.73
N SER A 253 -4.09 4.24 -12.13
CA SER A 253 -3.89 3.12 -13.03
C SER A 253 -4.28 1.79 -12.37
N ALA A 254 -3.91 1.58 -11.11
CA ALA A 254 -4.31 0.40 -10.35
C ALA A 254 -5.83 0.34 -10.19
N LYS A 255 -6.47 1.48 -9.88
CA LYS A 255 -7.93 1.59 -9.79
C LYS A 255 -8.62 1.28 -11.11
N ALA A 256 -8.12 1.83 -12.23
CA ALA A 256 -8.65 1.57 -13.56
C ALA A 256 -8.45 0.10 -13.97
N ALA A 257 -7.28 -0.47 -13.72
CA ALA A 257 -6.94 -1.86 -14.08
C ALA A 257 -7.77 -2.89 -13.31
N ALA A 258 -8.21 -2.55 -12.09
CA ALA A 258 -9.07 -3.43 -11.28
C ALA A 258 -10.55 -3.42 -11.71
N ARG A 259 -10.97 -2.51 -12.62
CA ARG A 259 -12.40 -2.37 -12.96
C ARG A 259 -13.01 -3.46 -13.86
N PRO A 260 -12.31 -4.00 -14.88
CA PRO A 260 -12.80 -5.14 -15.66
C PRO A 260 -13.07 -6.38 -14.80
N LEU A 261 -12.48 -6.42 -13.59
CA LEU A 261 -12.61 -7.47 -12.59
C LEU A 261 -13.87 -7.32 -11.70
N GLY A 262 -14.63 -6.22 -11.82
CA GLY A 262 -15.66 -5.84 -10.85
C GLY A 262 -17.09 -5.74 -11.37
N LEU A 263 -17.35 -6.16 -12.63
CA LEU A 263 -18.65 -6.38 -13.33
C LEU A 263 -18.71 -5.71 -14.73
N PRO A 264 -19.24 -6.40 -15.77
CA PRO A 264 -19.57 -5.79 -17.06
C PRO A 264 -20.84 -4.93 -16.99
N GLY A 265 -20.84 -3.74 -17.60
CA GLY A 265 -22.08 -3.01 -17.93
C GLY A 265 -22.38 -1.71 -17.20
N SER A 266 -21.47 -1.15 -16.39
CA SER A 266 -21.64 0.24 -15.91
C SER A 266 -21.44 1.23 -17.07
N PRO A 267 -22.33 2.21 -17.28
CA PRO A 267 -22.31 3.07 -18.48
C PRO A 267 -21.09 4.00 -18.60
N GLU A 268 -20.30 4.21 -17.53
CA GLU A 268 -19.09 5.04 -17.59
C GLU A 268 -17.91 4.44 -16.79
N PHE A 269 -16.87 3.98 -17.51
CA PHE A 269 -15.64 3.41 -16.92
C PHE A 269 -14.95 4.35 -15.92
N PHE A 270 -15.06 5.67 -16.14
CA PHE A 270 -14.43 6.73 -15.36
C PHE A 270 -15.42 7.50 -14.46
N ALA A 271 -16.59 6.94 -14.14
CA ALA A 271 -17.56 7.63 -13.26
C ALA A 271 -17.02 7.98 -11.86
N TRP A 272 -15.94 7.32 -11.40
CA TRP A 272 -15.21 7.66 -10.18
C TRP A 272 -14.32 8.91 -10.30
N LEU A 273 -14.10 9.43 -11.52
CA LEU A 273 -13.34 10.65 -11.82
C LEU A 273 -14.31 11.78 -12.21
N THR A 274 -15.06 12.28 -11.24
CA THR A 274 -15.94 13.42 -11.45
C THR A 274 -15.14 14.70 -11.77
N PRO A 275 -15.75 15.73 -12.38
CA PRO A 275 -15.09 17.02 -12.57
C PRO A 275 -14.55 17.63 -11.26
N ALA A 276 -15.29 17.49 -10.16
CA ALA A 276 -14.90 17.96 -8.84
C ALA A 276 -13.68 17.21 -8.30
N ALA A 277 -13.67 15.87 -8.43
CA ALA A 277 -12.53 15.04 -8.07
C ALA A 277 -11.28 15.40 -8.91
N GLY A 278 -11.45 15.61 -10.22
CA GLY A 278 -10.36 16.06 -11.11
C GLY A 278 -9.77 17.41 -10.69
N GLN A 279 -10.61 18.39 -10.36
CA GLN A 279 -10.17 19.68 -9.82
C GLN A 279 -9.45 19.53 -8.48
N GLY A 280 -9.97 18.68 -7.58
CA GLY A 280 -9.36 18.40 -6.29
C GLY A 280 -7.98 17.75 -6.43
N LEU A 281 -7.84 16.81 -7.37
CA LEU A 281 -6.58 16.15 -7.69
C LEU A 281 -5.53 17.16 -8.17
N ILE A 282 -5.89 18.05 -9.10
CA ILE A 282 -5.00 19.11 -9.58
C ILE A 282 -4.63 20.06 -8.44
N LEU A 283 -5.61 20.54 -7.66
CA LEU A 283 -5.39 21.46 -6.55
C LEU A 283 -4.46 20.87 -5.48
N GLY A 284 -4.70 19.61 -5.07
CA GLY A 284 -3.86 18.91 -4.10
C GLY A 284 -2.42 18.76 -4.58
N MET A 285 -2.20 18.43 -5.86
CA MET A 285 -0.86 18.36 -6.45
C MET A 285 -0.17 19.73 -6.54
N LEU A 286 -0.89 20.78 -6.93
CA LEU A 286 -0.35 22.14 -7.01
C LEU A 286 0.08 22.65 -5.62
N ILE A 287 -0.75 22.45 -4.59
CA ILE A 287 -0.41 22.82 -3.21
C ILE A 287 0.78 21.99 -2.72
N ALA A 288 0.81 20.67 -3.01
CA ALA A 288 1.95 19.83 -2.64
C ALA A 288 3.25 20.29 -3.31
N LEU A 289 3.19 20.70 -4.58
CA LEU A 289 4.33 21.26 -5.31
C LEU A 289 4.79 22.59 -4.71
N ALA A 290 3.87 23.50 -4.38
CA ALA A 290 4.17 24.76 -3.72
C ALA A 290 4.83 24.53 -2.34
N LEU A 291 4.33 23.56 -1.57
CA LEU A 291 4.87 23.18 -0.27
C LEU A 291 6.12 22.27 -0.36
N SER A 292 6.55 21.89 -1.56
CA SER A 292 7.67 20.97 -1.76
C SER A 292 9.00 21.58 -1.30
N ALA A 293 9.14 22.91 -1.29
CA ALA A 293 10.33 23.61 -0.81
C ALA A 293 10.31 23.92 0.70
N VAL A 294 9.16 23.77 1.35
CA VAL A 294 8.97 24.10 2.76
C VAL A 294 9.74 23.10 3.65
N ALA A 295 10.11 23.53 4.85
CA ALA A 295 10.82 22.69 5.82
C ALA A 295 10.06 21.35 6.09
N PRO A 296 10.77 20.22 6.23
CA PRO A 296 10.15 18.90 6.45
C PRO A 296 9.21 18.84 7.65
N LEU A 297 9.45 19.67 8.68
CA LEU A 297 8.57 19.80 9.83
C LEU A 297 7.15 20.21 9.43
N TRP A 298 7.04 21.24 8.60
CA TRP A 298 5.76 21.78 8.16
C TRP A 298 5.09 20.86 7.14
N GLN A 299 5.87 20.24 6.24
CA GLN A 299 5.34 19.21 5.34
C GLN A 299 4.67 18.08 6.15
N ARG A 300 5.34 17.55 7.17
CA ARG A 300 4.76 16.52 8.05
C ARG A 300 3.53 17.02 8.82
N ARG A 301 3.56 18.25 9.36
CA ARG A 301 2.41 18.82 10.10
C ARG A 301 1.18 19.00 9.19
N VAL A 302 1.38 19.56 8.00
CA VAL A 302 0.32 19.75 7.02
C VAL A 302 -0.17 18.39 6.48
N ALA A 303 0.71 17.40 6.30
CA ALA A 303 0.31 16.03 5.96
C ALA A 303 -0.65 15.43 7.00
N ILE A 304 -0.29 15.54 8.29
CA ILE A 304 -1.13 15.07 9.41
C ILE A 304 -2.48 15.81 9.41
N ALA A 305 -2.46 17.14 9.32
CA ALA A 305 -3.69 17.94 9.31
C ALA A 305 -4.59 17.59 8.12
N ALA A 306 -4.01 17.44 6.91
CA ALA A 306 -4.73 17.08 5.71
C ALA A 306 -5.38 15.69 5.81
N LEU A 307 -4.66 14.69 6.34
CA LEU A 307 -5.22 13.35 6.56
C LEU A 307 -6.32 13.35 7.63
N ILE A 308 -6.20 14.14 8.70
CA ILE A 308 -7.25 14.26 9.71
C ILE A 308 -8.49 14.94 9.12
N LEU A 309 -8.32 16.07 8.41
CA LEU A 309 -9.43 16.78 7.79
C LEU A 309 -10.12 15.94 6.72
N GLN A 310 -9.37 15.19 5.89
CA GLN A 310 -9.97 14.31 4.90
C GLN A 310 -10.73 13.15 5.57
N LEU A 311 -10.22 12.58 6.67
CA LEU A 311 -10.94 11.59 7.46
C LEU A 311 -12.27 12.14 8.00
N LEU A 312 -12.25 13.36 8.54
CA LEU A 312 -13.48 14.02 9.01
C LEU A 312 -14.49 14.19 7.87
N ILE A 313 -14.04 14.66 6.71
CA ILE A 313 -14.92 14.87 5.56
C ILE A 313 -15.47 13.54 5.02
N VAL A 314 -14.64 12.51 4.83
CA VAL A 314 -15.07 11.20 4.33
C VAL A 314 -16.15 10.58 5.19
N ASN A 315 -16.05 10.71 6.52
CA ASN A 315 -17.00 10.10 7.44
C ASN A 315 -18.23 10.98 7.74
N ALA A 316 -18.15 12.29 7.44
CA ALA A 316 -19.26 13.22 7.66
C ALA A 316 -20.08 13.51 6.41
N ALA A 317 -19.45 13.52 5.23
CA ALA A 317 -20.12 13.77 3.97
C ALA A 317 -20.95 12.54 3.58
N PRO A 318 -22.13 12.72 2.95
CA PRO A 318 -22.91 11.57 2.52
C PRO A 318 -22.17 10.73 1.48
N ALA A 319 -22.59 9.51 1.27
CA ALA A 319 -22.05 8.69 0.19
C ALA A 319 -22.55 9.18 -1.19
N ASP A 320 -21.70 9.07 -2.22
CA ASP A 320 -22.13 9.31 -3.61
C ASP A 320 -22.94 8.13 -4.16
N ARG A 321 -23.85 8.38 -5.10
CA ARG A 321 -24.71 7.33 -5.71
C ARG A 321 -23.90 6.29 -6.46
N TYR A 322 -22.84 6.68 -7.17
CA TYR A 322 -21.95 5.74 -7.87
C TYR A 322 -21.22 4.85 -6.88
N PHE A 323 -20.74 5.42 -5.77
CA PHE A 323 -20.10 4.63 -4.71
C PHE A 323 -21.07 3.62 -4.08
N LEU A 324 -22.29 4.05 -3.72
CA LEU A 324 -23.32 3.16 -3.18
C LEU A 324 -23.71 2.07 -4.17
N ALA A 325 -23.89 2.41 -5.46
CA ALA A 325 -24.18 1.45 -6.50
C ALA A 325 -23.02 0.45 -6.71
N SER A 326 -21.78 0.91 -6.60
CA SER A 326 -20.58 0.08 -6.73
C SER A 326 -20.44 -0.94 -5.60
N ILE A 327 -20.80 -0.57 -4.37
CA ILE A 327 -20.82 -1.50 -3.24
C ILE A 327 -22.01 -2.45 -3.36
N ALA A 328 -23.19 -1.92 -3.72
CA ALA A 328 -24.43 -2.69 -3.82
C ALA A 328 -24.42 -3.71 -4.96
N SER A 329 -23.75 -3.42 -6.08
CA SER A 329 -23.58 -4.36 -7.17
C SER A 329 -22.76 -5.59 -6.78
N GLY A 330 -22.09 -5.54 -5.62
CA GLY A 330 -21.08 -6.50 -5.23
C GLY A 330 -19.88 -6.35 -6.16
N TYR A 331 -18.77 -5.83 -5.67
CA TYR A 331 -17.50 -6.05 -6.35
C TYR A 331 -17.30 -7.56 -6.41
N THR A 332 -17.64 -8.14 -7.56
CA THR A 332 -17.61 -9.56 -7.81
C THR A 332 -16.79 -9.77 -9.06
N GLY A 333 -15.64 -10.41 -8.87
CA GLY A 333 -15.17 -11.40 -9.83
C GLY A 333 -13.81 -11.10 -10.46
N LEU A 334 -12.74 -11.26 -9.68
CA LEU A 334 -11.50 -11.97 -10.07
C LEU A 334 -10.49 -12.07 -8.91
N LEU A 335 -10.66 -11.27 -7.85
CA LEU A 335 -9.80 -11.26 -6.67
C LEU A 335 -10.59 -11.60 -5.40
N HIS A 336 -10.24 -12.69 -4.73
CA HIS A 336 -10.65 -12.98 -3.34
C HIS A 336 -10.09 -11.97 -2.30
N ALA A 337 -9.56 -10.83 -2.76
CA ALA A 337 -8.84 -9.83 -1.97
C ALA A 337 -9.59 -8.49 -1.87
N ASP A 338 -10.75 -8.34 -2.53
CA ASP A 338 -11.47 -7.05 -2.57
C ASP A 338 -11.83 -6.53 -1.17
N GLU A 339 -12.27 -7.42 -0.28
CA GLU A 339 -12.62 -7.10 1.11
C GLU A 339 -11.37 -6.72 1.93
N LEU A 340 -10.27 -7.47 1.78
CA LEU A 340 -8.97 -7.12 2.37
C LEU A 340 -8.50 -5.74 1.90
N LEU A 341 -8.64 -5.44 0.61
CA LEU A 341 -8.24 -4.16 0.05
C LEU A 341 -9.15 -3.03 0.54
N ALA A 342 -10.45 -3.28 0.69
CA ALA A 342 -11.41 -2.34 1.28
C ALA A 342 -11.05 -2.00 2.73
N GLU A 343 -10.72 -3.00 3.55
CA GLU A 343 -10.27 -2.78 4.93
C GLU A 343 -8.90 -2.11 4.99
N LEU A 344 -7.98 -2.45 4.09
CA LEU A 344 -6.74 -1.72 3.93
C LEU A 344 -7.01 -0.25 3.60
N ALA A 345 -8.00 0.04 2.74
CA ALA A 345 -8.43 1.40 2.43
C ALA A 345 -9.02 2.13 3.63
N VAL A 346 -9.62 1.43 4.59
CA VAL A 346 -10.05 2.00 5.88
C VAL A 346 -8.85 2.25 6.80
N LEU A 347 -7.94 1.28 6.92
CA LEU A 347 -6.83 1.31 7.88
C LEU A 347 -5.65 2.20 7.48
N TRP A 348 -5.41 2.38 6.18
CA TRP A 348 -4.25 3.11 5.66
C TRP A 348 -4.00 4.49 6.29
N PRO A 349 -4.98 5.40 6.41
CA PRO A 349 -4.74 6.72 6.99
C PRO A 349 -4.31 6.64 8.45
N PHE A 350 -4.78 5.64 9.21
CA PHE A 350 -4.36 5.40 10.59
C PHE A 350 -2.91 4.89 10.67
N LEU A 351 -2.50 4.01 9.75
CA LEU A 351 -1.11 3.57 9.64
C LEU A 351 -0.18 4.74 9.31
N ALA A 352 -0.56 5.60 8.36
CA ALA A 352 0.19 6.78 7.97
C ALA A 352 0.29 7.80 9.12
N LEU A 353 -0.83 8.11 9.79
CA LEU A 353 -0.89 9.01 10.94
C LEU A 353 -0.09 8.47 12.11
N GLY A 354 -0.29 7.20 12.49
CA GLY A 354 0.44 6.56 13.59
C GLY A 354 1.95 6.56 13.34
N TRP A 355 2.38 6.24 12.12
CA TRP A 355 3.79 6.33 11.76
C TRP A 355 4.33 7.77 11.80
N MET A 356 3.59 8.75 11.27
CA MET A 356 4.03 10.14 11.34
C MET A 356 4.06 10.67 12.77
N LEU A 357 3.12 10.31 13.64
CA LEU A 357 3.04 10.79 15.02
C LEU A 357 4.08 10.14 15.93
N PHE A 358 4.25 8.83 15.85
CA PHE A 358 5.03 8.03 16.80
C PHE A 358 6.35 7.50 16.23
N GLY A 359 6.48 7.41 14.91
CA GLY A 359 7.67 6.88 14.23
C GLY A 359 8.91 7.74 14.46
N ARG A 360 9.93 7.16 15.12
CA ARG A 360 11.21 7.84 15.40
C ARG A 360 11.86 8.41 14.14
N GLY A 361 11.83 7.65 13.04
CA GLY A 361 12.37 8.08 11.74
C GLY A 361 11.67 9.31 11.15
N SER A 362 10.32 9.32 11.14
CA SER A 362 9.53 10.46 10.67
C SER A 362 9.78 11.72 11.54
N ARG A 363 9.81 11.55 12.86
CA ARG A 363 10.09 12.65 13.80
C ARG A 363 11.49 13.23 13.63
N ALA A 364 12.50 12.38 13.44
CA ALA A 364 13.87 12.81 13.22
C ALA A 364 14.02 13.54 11.87
N ALA A 365 13.41 13.00 10.81
CA ALA A 365 13.40 13.63 9.48
C ALA A 365 12.76 15.02 9.48
N ALA A 366 11.68 15.19 10.25
CA ALA A 366 11.00 16.47 10.41
C ALA A 366 11.86 17.55 11.08
N ARG A 367 12.77 17.15 11.99
CA ARG A 367 13.67 18.07 12.70
C ARG A 367 14.96 18.37 11.94
N ALA A 368 15.26 17.64 10.87
CA ALA A 368 16.42 17.91 10.05
C ALA A 368 16.23 19.27 9.34
N ALA A 369 17.20 20.18 9.51
CA ALA A 369 17.20 21.46 8.84
C ALA A 369 17.05 21.28 7.32
N PRO A 370 16.35 22.20 6.62
CA PRO A 370 16.40 22.23 5.17
C PRO A 370 17.87 22.33 4.75
N ALA A 371 18.29 21.52 3.78
CA ALA A 371 19.62 21.68 3.20
C ALA A 371 19.67 23.09 2.63
N ARG A 372 20.36 24.01 3.32
CA ARG A 372 20.77 25.28 2.72
C ARG A 372 21.44 24.91 1.39
N ALA A 373 21.04 25.57 0.30
CA ALA A 373 21.87 25.61 -0.89
C ALA A 373 23.28 25.94 -0.39
N ALA A 374 24.23 25.02 -0.60
CA ALA A 374 25.61 25.28 -0.25
C ALA A 374 25.98 26.58 -0.93
N ALA A 375 26.28 27.62 -0.13
CA ALA A 375 26.91 28.81 -0.66
C ALA A 375 28.20 28.33 -1.36
N PRO A 376 28.55 28.86 -2.54
CA PRO A 376 29.82 28.53 -3.15
C PRO A 376 30.92 28.86 -2.13
N GLU A 377 31.75 27.86 -1.87
CA GLU A 377 32.91 27.96 -1.00
C GLU A 377 33.77 29.12 -1.52
N GLU A 378 33.87 30.21 -0.76
CA GLU A 378 34.74 31.33 -1.08
C GLU A 378 36.16 30.79 -1.27
N ALA A 379 36.69 30.94 -2.49
CA ALA A 379 38.05 30.55 -2.80
C ALA A 379 39.02 31.31 -1.87
N PRO A 380 40.03 30.64 -1.30
CA PRO A 380 40.99 31.29 -0.41
C PRO A 380 41.75 32.38 -1.17
N SER A 381 41.81 33.57 -0.57
CA SER A 381 42.57 34.72 -1.08
C SER A 381 44.06 34.36 -1.20
N PRO A 382 44.74 34.79 -2.28
CA PRO A 382 46.16 34.52 -2.44
C PRO A 382 46.99 35.28 -1.39
N PRO A 383 48.12 34.72 -0.92
CA PRO A 383 48.94 35.35 0.10
C PRO A 383 49.59 36.65 -0.43
N PRO A 384 49.83 37.64 0.46
CA PRO A 384 50.46 38.90 0.08
C PRO A 384 51.92 38.67 -0.34
N LYS A 385 52.36 39.45 -1.33
CA LYS A 385 53.70 39.40 -1.94
C LYS A 385 54.81 39.88 -1.02
#